data_AF-A0A535TXZ6-F1
#
_entry.id   AF-A0A535TXZ6-F1
#
_cell.length_a   1.000
_cell.length_b   1.000
_cell.length_c   1.000
_cell.angle_alpha   90.00
_cell.angle_beta   90.00
_cell.angle_gamma   90.00
#
_symmetry.space_group_name_H-M   'P 1'
#
loop_
_entity.id
_entity.type
_entity.pdbx_description
1 polymer ?
#
loop_
_entity_poly.entity_id
_entity_poly.type
_entity_poly.pdbx_seq_one_letter_code
_entity_poly.pdbx_strand_id
1 'polypeptide(L)' 'MPDEITPGPRPNRPSPVSDPAAVFIAAATLFAIFINSQNVGPILMLGVIALLLELRLRPKD' A
#
# COMPACT_ATOMS: atom_id res chain seq x y z
N MET A 1 34.64 7.68 -30.97
CA MET A 1 34.02 8.43 -29.86
C MET A 1 33.31 7.38 -29.01
N PRO A 2 33.58 7.27 -27.70
CA PRO A 2 32.83 6.36 -26.86
C PRO A 2 31.55 7.07 -26.43
N ASP A 3 30.42 6.62 -26.96
CA ASP A 3 29.11 7.17 -26.63
C ASP A 3 28.71 6.80 -25.20
N GLU A 4 28.27 7.84 -24.51
CA GLU A 4 27.80 7.92 -23.13
C GLU A 4 26.79 6.81 -22.81
N ILE A 5 27.05 6.04 -21.76
CA ILE A 5 26.11 5.08 -21.20
C ILE A 5 25.05 5.90 -20.45
N THR A 6 23.99 6.31 -21.16
CA THR A 6 22.80 6.91 -20.56
C THR A 6 22.26 5.95 -19.50
N PRO A 7 22.24 6.28 -18.21
CA PRO A 7 21.56 5.45 -17.24
C PRO A 7 20.06 5.64 -17.50
N GLY A 8 19.45 4.66 -18.16
CA GLY A 8 18.01 4.64 -18.40
C GLY A 8 17.23 4.89 -17.10
N PRO A 9 16.05 5.53 -17.18
CA PRO A 9 15.30 5.95 -16.02
C PRO A 9 15.06 4.73 -15.12
N ARG A 10 15.60 4.79 -13.90
CA ARG A 10 15.40 3.72 -12.91
C ARG A 10 13.90 3.48 -12.78
N PRO A 11 13.44 2.21 -12.73
CA PRO A 11 12.03 1.93 -12.49
C PRO A 11 11.66 2.62 -11.18
N ASN A 12 10.73 3.56 -11.28
CA ASN A 12 10.12 4.26 -10.17
C ASN A 12 9.31 3.21 -9.39
N ARG A 13 9.98 2.36 -8.63
CA ARG A 13 9.34 1.45 -7.70
C ARG A 13 8.76 2.35 -6.62
N PRO A 14 7.43 2.51 -6.51
CA PRO A 14 6.88 3.21 -5.36
C PRO A 14 7.35 2.42 -4.14
N SER A 15 8.25 3.02 -3.36
CA SER A 15 8.63 2.46 -2.08
C SER A 15 7.35 2.28 -1.28
N PRO A 16 7.08 1.11 -0.67
CA PRO A 16 5.83 0.84 0.05
C PRO A 16 5.58 1.79 1.25
N VAL A 17 6.55 2.65 1.57
CA VAL A 17 6.46 3.76 2.54
C VAL A 17 5.79 5.02 1.94
N SER A 18 5.57 5.08 0.63
CA SER A 18 5.05 6.24 -0.10
C SER A 18 3.55 6.20 -0.36
N ASP A 19 2.80 5.29 0.27
CA ASP A 19 1.35 5.28 0.16
C ASP A 19 0.66 5.64 1.50
N PRO A 20 0.33 6.93 1.70
CA PRO A 20 -0.36 7.40 2.91
C PRO A 20 -1.69 6.69 3.15
N ALA A 21 -2.39 6.27 2.08
CA ALA A 21 -3.67 5.59 2.20
C ALA A 21 -3.49 4.17 2.73
N ALA A 22 -2.50 3.43 2.24
CA ALA A 22 -2.16 2.10 2.77
C ALA A 22 -1.79 2.14 4.27
N VAL A 23 -1.01 3.15 4.69
CA VAL A 23 -0.66 3.37 6.10
C VAL A 23 -1.90 3.67 6.93
N PHE A 24 -2.80 4.52 6.43
CA PHE A 24 -4.04 4.85 7.12
C PHE A 24 -4.95 3.62 7.27
N ILE A 25 -5.09 2.81 6.22
CA ILE A 25 -5.87 1.56 6.24
C ILE A 25 -5.29 0.59 7.27
N ALA A 26 -3.96 0.44 7.32
CA ALA A 26 -3.29 -0.41 8.30
C ALA A 26 -3.54 0.08 9.74
N ALA A 27 -3.40 1.39 9.99
CA ALA A 27 -3.65 1.98 11.31
C ALA A 27 -5.12 1.83 11.75
N ALA A 28 -6.08 2.08 10.85
CA ALA A 28 -7.51 1.92 11.13
C ALA A 28 -7.87 0.46 11.42
N THR A 29 -7.27 -0.49 10.70
CA THR A 29 -7.48 -1.92 10.93
C THR A 29 -6.98 -2.33 12.31
N LEU A 30 -5.78 -1.88 12.70
CA LEU A 30 -5.22 -2.14 14.03
C LEU A 30 -6.06 -1.50 15.15
N PHE A 31 -6.56 -0.28 14.93
CA PHE A 31 -7.46 0.39 15.87
C PHE A 31 -8.79 -0.36 16.04
N ALA A 32 -9.38 -0.84 14.95
CA ALA A 32 -10.62 -1.62 15.00
C ALA A 32 -10.42 -2.94 15.76
N ILE A 33 -9.28 -3.62 15.56
CA ILE A 33 -8.91 -4.82 16.34
C ILE A 33 -8.78 -4.49 17.82
N PHE A 34 -8.17 -3.35 18.16
CA PHE A 34 -8.01 -2.92 19.55
C PHE A 34 -9.36 -2.67 20.25
N ILE A 35 -10.34 -2.09 19.55
CA ILE A 35 -11.69 -1.87 20.10
C ILE A 35 -12.46 -3.19 20.23
N ASN A 36 -12.32 -4.11 19.27
CA ASN A 36 -13.11 -5.34 19.21
C ASN A 36 -12.26 -6.54 18.79
N SER A 37 -11.51 -7.07 19.76
CA SER A 37 -10.58 -8.19 19.56
C SER A 37 -11.25 -9.54 19.30
N GLN A 38 -12.56 -9.67 19.55
CA GLN A 38 -13.30 -10.90 19.21
C GLN A 38 -13.56 -11.04 17.71
N ASN A 39 -13.47 -9.94 16.96
CA ASN A 39 -13.75 -9.90 15.52
C ASN A 39 -12.49 -9.69 14.67
N VAL A 40 -11.32 -10.09 15.17
CA VAL A 40 -10.02 -9.92 14.50
C VAL A 40 -10.04 -10.49 13.07
N GLY A 41 -10.59 -11.68 12.86
CA GLY A 41 -10.66 -12.32 11.54
C GLY A 41 -11.40 -11.45 10.51
N PRO A 42 -12.68 -11.12 10.73
CA PRO A 42 -13.43 -10.22 9.85
C PRO A 42 -12.78 -8.84 9.66
N ILE A 43 -12.23 -8.24 10.72
CA ILE A 43 -11.58 -6.92 10.66
C ILE A 43 -10.32 -6.97 9.79
N LEU A 44 -9.47 -7.98 9.95
CA LEU A 44 -8.30 -8.19 9.10
C LEU A 44 -8.71 -8.42 7.64
N MET A 45 -9.77 -9.21 7.41
CA MET A 45 -10.27 -9.46 6.06
C MET A 45 -10.70 -8.15 5.37
N LEU A 46 -11.43 -7.29 6.09
CA LEU A 46 -11.81 -5.97 5.60
C LEU A 46 -10.61 -5.05 5.35
N GLY A 47 -9.61 -5.05 6.25
CA GLY A 47 -8.38 -4.29 6.08
C GLY A 47 -7.59 -4.71 4.83
N VAL A 48 -7.47 -6.01 4.59
CA VAL A 48 -6.82 -6.55 3.38
C VAL A 48 -7.60 -6.18 2.12
N ILE A 49 -8.94 -6.29 2.13
CA ILE A 49 -9.77 -5.89 0.99
C ILE A 49 -9.60 -4.39 0.71
N ALA A 50 -9.61 -3.54 1.74
CA ALA A 50 -9.40 -2.11 1.58
C ALA A 50 -8.02 -1.78 0.98
N LEU A 51 -6.97 -2.47 1.42
CA LEU A 51 -5.62 -2.36 0.84
C LEU A 51 -5.59 -2.79 -0.64
N LEU A 52 -6.25 -3.90 -0.99
CA LEU A 52 -6.34 -4.36 -2.37
C LEU A 52 -7.14 -3.40 -3.26
N LEU A 53 -8.20 -2.80 -2.73
CA LEU A 53 -8.98 -1.79 -3.43
C LEU A 53 -8.18 -0.53 -3.66
N GLU A 54 -7.44 -0.04 -2.66
CA GLU A 54 -6.51 1.10 -2.82
C GLU A 54 -5.55 0.82 -3.99
N LEU A 55 -4.87 -0.34 -3.96
CA LEU A 55 -3.89 -0.71 -4.97
C LEU A 55 -4.49 -0.90 -6.37
N ARG A 56 -5.75 -1.36 -6.47
CA ARG A 56 -6.45 -1.59 -7.74
C ARG A 56 -7.09 -0.33 -8.31
N LEU A 57 -7.57 0.56 -7.46
CA LEU A 57 -8.20 1.83 -7.83
C LEU A 57 -7.18 2.94 -8.05
N ARG A 58 -5.93 2.74 -7.60
CA ARG A 58 -4.83 3.65 -7.87
C ARG A 58 -4.64 3.82 -9.38
N PRO A 59 -4.80 5.04 -9.93
CA PRO A 59 -4.52 5.30 -11.32
C PRO A 59 -3.07 4.90 -11.62
N LYS A 60 -2.90 4.06 -12.64
CA LYS A 60 -1.59 3.66 -13.12
C LYS A 60 -1.07 4.76 -14.04
N ASP A 61 -0.72 5.90 -13.45
CA ASP A 61 0.07 6.93 -14.14
C ASP A 61 1.52 6.48 -14.29
#